data_AF-A0A847HWU0-F1
#
_entry.id   AF-A0A847HWU0-F1
#
_cell.length_a   1.000
_cell.length_b   1.000
_cell.length_c   1.000
_cell.angle_alpha   90.00
_cell.angle_beta   90.00
_cell.angle_gamma   90.00
#
_symmetry.space_group_name_H-M   'P 1'
#
loop_
_entity.id
_entity.type
_entity.pdbx_description
1 polymer ?
#
loop_
_entity_poly.entity_id
_entity_poly.type
_entity_poly.pdbx_seq_one_letter_code
_entity_poly.pdbx_strand_id
1 'polypeptide(L)'
;MGGPPGPDALRSAMARLRRRAEADDPRVVASHGCRGRGDFLRRYERLSAALVRGPRLVEGEPVAFWDNPHARRPLPSRVRTALVRSHAGQGT
;
A
#
# COMPACT_ATOMS: atom_id res chain seq x y z
N MET A 1 -15.81 4.33 -14.16
CA MET A 1 -15.16 3.00 -14.16
C MET A 1 -13.81 3.15 -13.52
N GLY A 2 -13.45 2.31 -12.55
CA GLY A 2 -12.11 2.32 -11.99
C GLY A 2 -11.94 1.08 -11.13
N GLY A 3 -11.44 0.00 -11.72
CA GLY A 3 -10.94 -1.13 -10.95
C GLY A 3 -9.77 -0.70 -10.06
N PRO A 4 -9.32 -1.55 -9.14
CA PRO A 4 -8.12 -1.23 -8.36
C PRO A 4 -6.94 -0.96 -9.30
N PRO A 5 -6.01 -0.07 -8.91
CA PRO A 5 -4.83 0.18 -9.73
C PRO A 5 -4.10 -1.14 -9.97
N GLY A 6 -3.60 -1.37 -11.18
CA GLY A 6 -2.73 -2.53 -11.41
C GLY A 6 -1.56 -2.56 -10.41
N PRO A 7 -0.97 -3.73 -10.11
CA PRO A 7 0.12 -3.86 -9.13
C PRO A 7 1.29 -2.90 -9.41
N ASP A 8 1.59 -2.62 -10.69
CA ASP A 8 2.63 -1.65 -11.08
C ASP A 8 2.24 -0.20 -10.84
N ALA A 9 0.96 0.13 -11.02
CA ALA A 9 0.43 1.45 -10.71
C ALA A 9 0.48 1.71 -9.20
N LEU A 10 0.13 0.71 -8.37
CA LEU A 10 0.27 0.79 -6.92
C LEU A 10 1.74 0.95 -6.51
N ARG A 11 2.64 0.14 -7.06
CA ARG A 11 4.09 0.25 -6.81
C ARG A 11 4.62 1.65 -7.15
N SER A 12 4.23 2.17 -8.32
CA SER A 12 4.64 3.50 -8.79
C SER A 12 4.09 4.62 -7.90
N ALA A 13 2.85 4.49 -7.43
CA ALA A 13 2.23 5.43 -6.51
C ALA A 13 2.96 5.46 -5.16
N MET A 14 3.26 4.28 -4.58
CA MET A 14 3.99 4.19 -3.31
C MET A 14 5.42 4.75 -3.43
N ALA A 15 6.12 4.45 -4.53
CA ALA A 15 7.44 5.02 -4.79
C ALA A 15 7.39 6.55 -4.95
N ARG A 16 6.39 7.08 -5.66
CA ARG A 16 6.18 8.53 -5.81
C ARG A 16 5.87 9.19 -4.46
N LEU A 17 5.04 8.56 -3.64
CA LEU A 17 4.68 9.05 -2.32
C LEU A 17 5.91 9.18 -1.42
N ARG A 18 6.76 8.14 -1.39
CA ARG A 18 8.03 8.17 -0.65
C ARG A 18 8.95 9.27 -1.14
N ARG A 19 9.20 9.39 -2.45
CA ARG A 19 10.08 10.44 -3.01
C ARG A 19 9.61 11.85 -2.65
N ARG A 20 8.31 12.11 -2.70
CA ARG A 20 7.75 13.41 -2.31
C ARG A 20 7.92 13.67 -0.81
N ALA A 21 7.73 12.66 0.03
CA ALA A 21 8.01 12.79 1.45
C ALA A 21 9.49 13.08 1.74
N GLU A 22 10.41 12.41 1.03
CA GLU A 22 11.86 12.64 1.15
C GLU A 22 12.28 14.06 0.77
N ALA A 23 11.61 14.62 -0.25
CA ALA A 23 11.74 16.01 -0.70
C ALA A 23 11.03 17.03 0.22
N ASP A 24 10.52 16.59 1.38
CA ASP A 24 9.80 17.42 2.36
C ASP A 24 8.60 18.17 1.76
N ASP A 25 7.89 17.52 0.82
CA ASP A 25 6.70 18.11 0.21
C ASP A 25 5.61 18.35 1.28
N PRO A 26 5.27 19.62 1.58
CA PRO A 26 4.36 19.94 2.67
C PRO A 26 2.95 19.40 2.41
N ARG A 27 2.57 19.16 1.15
CA ARG A 27 1.27 18.57 0.81
C ARG A 27 1.18 17.12 1.28
N VAL A 28 2.28 16.36 1.23
CA VAL A 28 2.31 14.96 1.70
C VAL A 28 2.18 14.92 3.21
N VAL A 29 2.92 15.78 3.91
CA VAL A 29 2.88 15.87 5.37
C VAL A 29 1.48 16.25 5.87
N ALA A 30 0.87 17.28 5.28
CA ALA A 30 -0.46 17.75 5.64
C ALA A 30 -1.56 16.71 5.35
N SER A 31 -1.55 16.10 4.16
CA SER A 31 -2.58 15.12 3.76
C SER A 31 -2.57 13.84 4.60
N HIS A 32 -1.44 13.51 5.23
CA HIS A 32 -1.26 12.29 6.00
C HIS A 32 -1.16 12.51 7.52
N GLY A 33 -1.49 13.72 8.01
CA GLY A 33 -1.51 14.03 9.45
C GLY A 33 -0.15 13.75 10.13
N CYS A 34 0.94 13.97 9.40
CA CYS A 34 2.29 13.80 9.90
C CYS A 34 2.84 15.15 10.37
N ARG A 35 3.75 15.15 11.35
CA ARG A 35 4.36 16.40 11.87
C ARG A 35 5.49 16.94 10.99
N GLY A 36 5.95 16.17 10.00
CA GLY A 36 7.05 16.50 9.10
C GLY A 36 7.58 15.26 8.40
N ARG A 37 8.57 15.43 7.51
CA ARG A 37 9.23 14.32 6.78
C ARG A 37 9.62 13.14 7.67
N GLY A 38 10.30 13.40 8.79
CA GLY A 38 10.80 12.33 9.66
C GLY A 38 9.68 11.50 10.30
N ASP A 39 8.55 12.12 10.63
CA ASP A 39 7.37 11.39 11.14
C ASP A 39 6.73 10.54 10.04
N PHE A 40 6.60 11.10 8.83
CA PHE A 40 6.08 10.37 7.68
C PHE A 40 6.92 9.13 7.36
N LEU A 41 8.25 9.28 7.23
CA LEU A 41 9.13 8.16 6.89
C LEU A 41 9.12 7.07 7.97
N ARG A 42 9.08 7.44 9.26
CA ARG A 42 8.93 6.44 10.34
C ARG A 42 7.62 5.68 10.26
N ARG A 43 6.50 6.34 9.90
CA ARG A 43 5.22 5.64 9.69
C ARG A 43 5.28 4.77 8.44
N TYR A 44 5.88 5.26 7.37
CA TYR A 44 6.08 4.53 6.13
C TYR A 44 6.88 3.24 6.35
N GLU A 45 7.98 3.29 7.11
CA GLU A 45 8.78 2.13 7.48
C GLU A 45 8.06 1.12 8.39
N ARG A 46 7.02 1.54 9.11
CA ARG A 46 6.16 0.62 9.89
C ARG A 46 5.14 -0.12 9.03
N LEU A 47 4.87 0.37 7.83
CA LEU A 47 3.95 -0.27 6.88
C LEU A 47 4.65 -1.45 6.21
N SER A 48 4.18 -2.68 6.43
CA SER A 48 4.77 -3.87 5.82
C SER A 48 4.33 -4.09 4.36
N ALA A 49 3.05 -3.83 4.07
CA ALA A 49 2.45 -4.02 2.76
C ALA A 49 1.17 -3.19 2.63
N ALA A 50 0.67 -3.03 1.40
CA ALA A 50 -0.63 -2.47 1.09
C ALA A 50 -1.39 -3.40 0.14
N LEU A 51 -2.69 -3.56 0.38
CA LEU A 51 -3.61 -4.29 -0.48
C LEU A 51 -4.77 -3.35 -0.82
N VAL A 52 -4.98 -3.09 -2.11
CA VAL A 52 -6.02 -2.19 -2.60
C VAL A 52 -7.06 -2.99 -3.38
N ARG A 53 -8.32 -2.84 -2.97
CA ARG A 53 -9.49 -3.41 -3.65
C ARG A 53 -10.17 -2.33 -4.49
N GLY A 54 -10.91 -2.76 -5.51
CA GLY A 54 -11.77 -1.87 -6.28
C GLY A 54 -12.90 -1.27 -5.45
N PRO A 55 -13.62 -0.27 -5.98
CA PRO A 55 -14.71 0.41 -5.30
C PRO A 55 -15.93 -0.49 -5.05
N ARG A 56 -16.06 -1.60 -5.79
CA ARG A 56 -17.05 -2.63 -5.49
C ARG A 56 -16.33 -3.84 -4.91
N LEU A 57 -16.79 -4.27 -3.74
CA LEU A 57 -16.40 -5.55 -3.13
C LEU A 57 -17.15 -6.68 -3.86
N VAL A 58 -16.82 -6.88 -5.13
CA VAL A 58 -17.29 -8.06 -5.87
C VAL A 58 -16.27 -9.17 -5.64
N GLU A 59 -16.81 -10.31 -5.26
CA GLU A 59 -16.08 -11.56 -5.10
C GLU A 59 -15.36 -11.93 -6.42
N GLY A 60 -14.06 -12.20 -6.35
CA GLY A 60 -13.23 -12.49 -7.53
C GLY A 60 -12.67 -11.27 -8.27
N GLU A 61 -12.94 -10.03 -7.82
CA GLU A 61 -12.28 -8.85 -8.40
C GLU A 61 -10.76 -8.85 -8.11
N PRO A 62 -9.93 -8.45 -9.09
CA PRO A 62 -8.50 -8.36 -8.90
C PRO A 62 -8.16 -7.45 -7.73
N VAL A 63 -7.14 -7.82 -6.96
CA VAL A 63 -6.63 -6.99 -5.87
C VAL A 63 -5.19 -6.57 -6.17
N ALA A 64 -4.89 -5.31 -5.94
CA ALA A 64 -3.54 -4.80 -6.10
C ALA A 64 -2.78 -5.02 -4.79
N PHE A 65 -1.71 -5.79 -4.83
CA PHE A 65 -0.87 -6.04 -3.67
C PHE A 65 0.52 -5.44 -3.86
N TRP A 66 1.02 -4.78 -2.82
CA TRP A 66 2.35 -4.18 -2.79
C TRP A 66 3.03 -4.48 -1.46
N ASP A 67 4.19 -5.12 -1.51
CA ASP A 67 5.10 -5.25 -0.37
C ASP A 67 5.96 -4.00 -0.24
N ASN A 68 6.12 -3.49 0.99
CA ASN A 68 7.00 -2.34 1.23
C ASN A 68 8.47 -2.80 1.37
N PRO A 69 9.37 -2.44 0.43
CA PRO A 69 10.78 -2.81 0.52
C PRO A 69 11.53 -2.10 1.65
N HIS A 70 10.95 -1.05 2.24
CA HIS A 70 11.54 -0.30 3.37
C HIS A 70 10.90 -0.64 4.71
N ALA A 71 10.09 -1.71 4.77
CA ALA A 71 9.46 -2.12 6.00
C ALA A 71 10.53 -2.55 7.02
N ARG A 72 10.50 -1.95 8.21
CA ARG A 72 11.28 -2.41 9.37
C ARG A 72 10.90 -3.83 9.80
N ARG A 73 9.68 -4.25 9.49
CA ARG A 73 9.17 -5.60 9.71
C ARG A 73 8.49 -6.06 8.42
N PRO A 74 9.21 -6.74 7.51
CA PRO A 74 8.62 -7.29 6.30
C PRO A 74 7.46 -8.24 6.63
N LEU A 75 6.48 -8.29 5.73
CA LEU A 75 5.35 -9.18 5.90
C LEU A 75 5.81 -10.63 5.71
N PRO A 76 5.58 -11.55 6.66
CA PRO A 76 5.92 -12.96 6.47
C PRO A 76 5.17 -13.54 5.26
N SER A 77 5.85 -14.37 4.47
CA SER A 77 5.31 -14.95 3.24
C SER A 77 3.98 -15.70 3.47
N ARG A 78 3.83 -16.41 4.59
CA ARG A 78 2.58 -17.10 4.95
C ARG A 78 1.41 -16.12 5.18
N VAL A 79 1.67 -14.98 5.80
CA VAL A 79 0.66 -13.94 6.03
C VAL A 79 0.28 -13.27 4.71
N ARG A 80 1.27 -12.98 3.86
CA ARG A 80 1.04 -12.50 2.49
C ARG A 80 0.13 -13.44 1.71
N THR A 81 0.44 -14.74 1.70
CA THR A 81 -0.41 -15.75 1.04
C THR A 81 -1.81 -15.80 1.62
N ALA A 82 -1.95 -15.75 2.95
CA ALA A 82 -3.26 -15.75 3.59
C ALA A 82 -4.09 -14.51 3.23
N LEU A 83 -3.49 -13.31 3.20
CA LEU A 83 -4.16 -12.08 2.79
C LEU A 83 -4.59 -12.12 1.33
N VAL A 84 -3.70 -12.51 0.42
CA VAL A 84 -4.02 -12.64 -1.00
C VAL A 84 -5.15 -13.65 -1.19
N ARG A 85 -5.09 -14.83 -0.54
CA ARG A 85 -6.13 -15.85 -0.65
C ARG A 85 -7.49 -15.35 -0.13
N SER A 86 -7.51 -14.74 1.06
CA SER A 86 -8.75 -14.20 1.66
C SER A 86 -9.39 -13.11 0.80
N HIS A 87 -8.61 -12.45 -0.06
CA HIS A 87 -9.04 -11.30 -0.85
C HIS A 87 -9.23 -11.63 -2.34
N ALA A 88 -8.61 -12.70 -2.82
CA ALA A 88 -8.78 -13.27 -4.17
C ALA A 88 -9.91 -14.31 -4.23
N GLY A 89 -10.36 -14.84 -3.08
CA GLY A 89 -11.44 -15.80 -2.98
C GLY A 89 -12.23 -15.64 -1.69
N GLN A 90 -13.42 -15.06 -1.80
CA GLN A 90 -14.60 -15.81 -1.38
C GLN A 90 -15.02 -16.55 -2.68
N GLY A 91 -15.46 -17.80 -2.61
CA GLY A 91 -15.67 -18.63 -3.79
C GLY A 91 -15.27 -20.07 -3.52
N THR A 92 -16.03 -20.70 -2.64
CA THR A 92 -16.23 -22.15 -2.58
C THR A 92 -17.72 -22.37 -2.55
#